data_AF-A0A2N7Q7F6-F1
#
_entry.id   AF-A0A2N7Q7F6-F1
#
_cell.length_a   1.000
_cell.length_b   1.000
_cell.length_c   1.000
_cell.angle_alpha   90.00
_cell.angle_beta   90.00
_cell.angle_gamma   90.00
#
_symmetry.space_group_name_H-M   'P 1'
#
loop_
_entity.id
_entity.type
_entity.pdbx_description
1 polymer ?
#
loop_
_entity_poly.entity_id
_entity_poly.type
_entity_poly.pdbx_seq_one_letter_code
_entity_poly.pdbx_strand_id
1 'polypeptide(L)'
;MAWPLVIVGMLMGFALILVQVRSPMLVAVGMYLPLETTFAIFMGGMIKGLLDRAINKRQLNPAQKARVENVGILLAAGLIAGEALTGLIRAAWKFFFLQNIVKKDIPIIFSNPSYLGGLVVLVLIGFYLIAVPLKNAGAPDEPPPPSAVI
;
A
#
# COMPACT_ATOMS: atom_id res chain seq x y z
N MET A 1 14.29 -6.60 31.00
CA MET A 1 14.39 -7.19 29.64
C MET A 1 12.98 -7.45 29.11
N ALA A 2 12.69 -7.18 27.84
CA ALA A 2 11.33 -7.34 27.28
C ALA A 2 10.92 -8.80 27.00
N TRP A 3 11.74 -9.79 27.38
CA TRP A 3 11.49 -11.22 27.17
C TRP A 3 10.11 -11.74 27.62
N PRO A 4 9.54 -11.30 28.77
CA PRO A 4 8.20 -11.71 29.14
C PRO A 4 7.13 -11.32 28.11
N LEU A 5 7.25 -10.15 27.47
CA LEU A 5 6.32 -9.69 26.44
C LEU A 5 6.41 -10.53 25.16
N VAL A 6 7.63 -10.95 24.79
CA VAL A 6 7.85 -11.84 23.65
C VAL A 6 7.20 -13.20 23.89
N ILE A 7 7.33 -13.75 25.10
CA ILE A 7 6.70 -15.03 25.49
C ILE A 7 5.17 -14.92 25.47
N VAL A 8 4.60 -13.81 25.99
CA VAL A 8 3.16 -13.54 25.90
C VAL A 8 2.70 -13.49 24.45
N GLY A 9 3.44 -12.81 23.57
CA GLY A 9 3.14 -12.76 22.13
C GLY A 9 3.15 -14.14 21.47
N MET A 10 4.13 -14.99 21.81
CA MET A 10 4.19 -16.37 21.31
C MET A 10 3.00 -17.22 21.78
N LEU A 11 2.66 -17.17 23.07
CA LEU A 11 1.51 -17.90 23.62
C LEU A 11 0.18 -17.40 23.05
N MET A 12 0.04 -16.09 22.85
CA MET A 12 -1.13 -15.49 22.21
C MET A 12 -1.25 -15.95 20.75
N GLY A 13 -0.15 -15.95 19.98
CA GLY A 13 -0.14 -16.48 18.62
C GLY A 13 -0.55 -17.95 18.57
N PHE A 14 -0.03 -18.77 19.47
CA PHE A 14 -0.41 -20.17 19.60
C PHE A 14 -1.90 -20.34 19.94
N ALA A 15 -2.43 -19.57 20.88
CA ALA A 15 -3.84 -19.58 21.23
C ALA A 15 -4.74 -19.17 20.04
N LEU A 16 -4.36 -18.16 19.27
CA LEU A 16 -5.10 -17.73 18.07
C LEU A 16 -5.13 -18.82 16.99
N ILE A 17 -4.06 -19.61 16.86
CA ILE A 17 -4.02 -20.76 15.95
C ILE A 17 -4.95 -21.87 16.45
N LEU A 18 -4.96 -22.17 17.75
CA LEU A 18 -5.86 -23.17 18.35
C LEU A 18 -7.34 -22.81 18.19
N VAL A 19 -7.67 -21.52 18.25
CA VAL A 19 -9.03 -21.00 18.01
C VAL A 19 -9.37 -20.91 16.50
N GLN A 20 -8.47 -21.39 15.62
CA GLN A 20 -8.63 -21.39 14.16
C GLN A 20 -8.94 -20.00 13.58
N VAL A 21 -8.31 -18.96 14.12
CA VAL A 21 -8.43 -17.61 13.57
C VAL A 21 -7.81 -17.59 12.17
N ARG A 22 -8.58 -17.17 11.16
CA ARG A 22 -8.16 -17.18 9.75
C ARG A 22 -6.84 -16.45 9.47
N SER A 23 -6.54 -15.40 10.23
CA SER A 23 -5.27 -14.68 10.13
C SER A 23 -4.90 -14.06 11.48
N PRO A 24 -4.07 -14.76 12.29
CA PRO A 24 -3.53 -14.21 13.53
C PRO A 24 -2.75 -12.90 13.32
N MET A 25 -2.17 -12.73 12.13
CA MET A 25 -1.41 -11.54 11.74
C MET A 25 -2.30 -10.29 11.73
N LEU A 26 -3.52 -10.37 11.18
CA LEU A 26 -4.44 -9.21 11.15
C LEU A 26 -4.83 -8.75 12.56
N VAL A 27 -5.01 -9.71 13.49
CA VAL A 27 -5.31 -9.41 14.89
C VAL A 27 -4.12 -8.71 15.56
N ALA A 28 -2.92 -9.25 15.40
CA ALA A 28 -1.71 -8.65 15.96
C ALA A 28 -1.48 -7.23 15.42
N VAL A 29 -1.57 -7.06 14.10
CA VAL A 29 -1.45 -5.77 13.40
C VAL A 29 -2.46 -4.76 13.94
N GLY A 30 -3.73 -5.15 14.10
CA GLY A 30 -4.76 -4.26 14.65
C GLY A 30 -4.55 -3.86 16.11
N MET A 31 -3.86 -4.67 16.92
CA MET A 31 -3.64 -4.38 18.34
C MET A 31 -2.57 -3.32 18.61
N TYR A 32 -1.56 -3.20 17.74
CA TYR A 32 -0.44 -2.28 17.98
C TYR A 32 -0.44 -1.05 17.07
N LEU A 33 -1.11 -1.08 15.92
CA LEU A 33 -1.12 0.06 15.00
C LEU A 33 -2.12 1.13 15.44
N PRO A 34 -1.75 2.41 15.36
CA PRO A 34 -2.68 3.52 15.55
C PRO A 34 -3.88 3.43 14.58
N LEU A 35 -5.00 4.01 14.99
CA LEU A 35 -6.21 4.08 14.16
C LEU A 35 -5.95 4.74 12.79
N GLU A 36 -5.05 5.72 12.76
CA GLU A 36 -4.66 6.41 11.53
C GLU A 36 -4.01 5.47 10.51
N THR A 37 -3.04 4.65 10.95
CA THR A 37 -2.34 3.71 10.07
C THR A 37 -3.23 2.54 9.65
N THR A 38 -4.04 2.03 10.57
CA THR A 38 -5.02 0.98 10.24
C THR A 38 -6.09 1.47 9.27
N PHE A 39 -6.55 2.72 9.39
CA PHE A 39 -7.47 3.34 8.45
C PHE A 39 -6.85 3.49 7.05
N ALA A 40 -5.57 3.84 6.95
CA ALA A 40 -4.88 3.89 5.66
C ALA A 40 -4.82 2.52 4.97
N ILE A 41 -4.55 1.45 5.73
CA ILE A 41 -4.58 0.06 5.22
C ILE A 41 -5.99 -0.31 4.76
N PHE A 42 -7.01 0.06 5.55
CA PHE A 42 -8.41 -0.16 5.20
C PHE A 42 -8.81 0.55 3.90
N MET A 43 -8.38 1.81 3.70
CA MET A 43 -8.60 2.53 2.43
C MET A 43 -7.99 1.79 1.24
N GLY A 44 -6.79 1.23 1.38
CA GLY A 44 -6.17 0.38 0.36
C GLY A 44 -7.01 -0.86 0.03
N GLY A 45 -7.52 -1.53 1.06
CA GLY A 45 -8.46 -2.66 0.92
C GLY A 45 -9.76 -2.27 0.20
N MET A 46 -10.31 -1.10 0.50
CA MET A 46 -11.49 -0.58 -0.21
C MET A 46 -11.21 -0.33 -1.70
N ILE A 47 -10.05 0.23 -2.04
CA ILE A 47 -9.64 0.42 -3.45
C ILE A 47 -9.55 -0.92 -4.18
N LYS A 48 -8.95 -1.95 -3.56
CA LYS A 48 -8.93 -3.31 -4.14
C LYS A 48 -10.35 -3.88 -4.30
N GLY A 49 -11.22 -3.71 -3.31
CA GLY A 49 -12.61 -4.12 -3.41
C GLY A 49 -13.38 -3.43 -4.55
N LEU A 50 -13.11 -2.15 -4.80
CA LEU A 50 -13.67 -1.41 -5.95
C LEU A 50 -13.10 -1.92 -7.28
N LEU A 51 -11.80 -2.20 -7.34
CA LEU A 51 -11.17 -2.81 -8.51
C LEU A 51 -11.80 -4.17 -8.84
N ASP A 52 -11.99 -5.03 -7.85
CA ASP A 52 -12.60 -6.36 -8.04
C ASP A 52 -14.05 -6.27 -8.53
N ARG A 53 -14.83 -5.32 -7.99
CA ARG A 53 -16.17 -5.02 -8.51
C ARG A 53 -16.13 -4.58 -9.97
N ALA A 54 -15.15 -3.76 -10.35
CA ALA A 54 -14.99 -3.30 -11.73
C ALA A 54 -14.54 -4.42 -12.70
N ILE A 55 -13.64 -5.32 -12.25
CA ILE A 55 -13.23 -6.53 -12.98
C ILE A 55 -14.45 -7.41 -13.26
N ASN A 56 -15.25 -7.71 -12.23
CA ASN A 56 -16.44 -8.55 -12.36
C ASN A 56 -17.49 -7.91 -13.28
N LYS A 57 -17.68 -6.58 -13.20
CA LYS A 57 -18.59 -5.85 -14.09
C LYS A 57 -18.18 -5.93 -15.57
N ARG A 58 -16.88 -6.05 -15.86
CA ARG A 58 -16.35 -6.17 -17.23
C ARG A 58 -16.25 -7.62 -17.73
N GLN A 59 -16.62 -8.61 -16.91
CA GLN A 59 -16.57 -10.04 -17.27
C GLN A 59 -15.20 -10.47 -17.82
N LEU A 60 -14.12 -9.97 -17.20
CA LEU A 60 -12.76 -10.28 -17.63
C LEU A 60 -12.45 -11.78 -17.46
N ASN A 61 -11.73 -12.35 -18.42
CA ASN A 61 -11.30 -13.74 -18.34
C ASN A 61 -10.22 -13.93 -17.25
N PRO A 62 -9.89 -15.19 -16.86
CA PRO A 62 -8.89 -15.45 -15.82
C PRO A 62 -7.50 -14.84 -16.13
N ALA A 63 -7.09 -14.85 -17.40
CA ALA A 63 -5.81 -14.29 -17.84
C ALA A 63 -5.75 -12.77 -17.68
N GLN A 64 -6.82 -12.07 -18.07
CA GLN A 64 -6.98 -10.63 -17.92
C GLN A 64 -7.04 -10.24 -16.45
N LYS A 65 -7.75 -11.00 -15.60
CA LYS A 65 -7.79 -10.76 -14.16
C LYS A 65 -6.39 -10.83 -13.55
N ALA A 66 -5.61 -11.87 -13.89
CA ALA A 66 -4.23 -12.00 -13.40
C ALA A 66 -3.34 -10.83 -13.84
N ARG A 67 -3.47 -10.34 -15.09
CA ARG A 67 -2.75 -9.13 -15.56
C ARG A 67 -3.12 -7.89 -14.76
N VAL A 68 -4.42 -7.65 -14.57
CA VAL A 68 -4.92 -6.52 -13.80
C VAL A 68 -4.37 -6.56 -12.37
N GLU A 69 -4.35 -7.74 -11.74
CA GLU A 69 -3.81 -7.91 -10.39
C GLU A 69 -2.30 -7.66 -10.34
N ASN A 70 -1.53 -8.25 -11.26
CA ASN A 70 -0.08 -8.04 -11.35
C ASN A 70 0.27 -6.56 -11.57
N VAL A 71 -0.43 -5.87 -12.47
CA VAL A 71 -0.23 -4.43 -12.73
C VAL A 71 -0.61 -3.62 -11.50
N GLY A 72 -1.71 -3.96 -10.81
CA GLY A 72 -2.11 -3.31 -9.56
C GLY A 72 -1.06 -3.45 -8.47
N ILE A 73 -0.50 -4.64 -8.27
CA ILE A 73 0.57 -4.92 -7.30
C ILE A 73 1.82 -4.12 -7.67
N LEU A 74 2.23 -4.11 -8.94
CA LEU A 74 3.41 -3.38 -9.41
C LEU A 74 3.26 -1.87 -9.19
N LEU A 75 2.09 -1.31 -9.47
CA LEU A 75 1.80 0.11 -9.23
C LEU A 75 1.83 0.44 -7.75
N ALA A 76 1.19 -0.37 -6.91
CA ALA A 76 1.18 -0.14 -5.46
C ALA A 76 2.60 -0.22 -4.87
N ALA A 77 3.38 -1.25 -5.23
CA ALA A 77 4.77 -1.40 -4.82
C ALA A 77 5.64 -0.23 -5.32
N GLY A 78 5.42 0.22 -6.56
CA GLY A 78 6.12 1.38 -7.12
C GLY A 78 5.82 2.68 -6.36
N LEU A 79 4.57 2.91 -5.96
CA LEU A 79 4.19 4.08 -5.15
C LEU A 79 4.82 4.04 -3.75
N ILE A 80 4.84 2.87 -3.10
CA ILE A 80 5.50 2.66 -1.80
C ILE A 80 7.01 2.91 -1.92
N ALA A 81 7.66 2.31 -2.92
CA ALA A 81 9.09 2.49 -3.15
C ALA A 81 9.45 3.94 -3.51
N GLY A 82 8.60 4.62 -4.28
CA GLY A 82 8.80 6.02 -4.66
C GLY A 82 8.71 6.98 -3.47
N GLU A 83 7.79 6.75 -2.54
CA GLU A 83 7.70 7.51 -1.28
C GLU A 83 8.95 7.30 -0.43
N ALA A 84 9.37 6.05 -0.22
CA ALA A 84 10.57 5.73 0.55
C ALA A 84 11.84 6.34 -0.07
N LEU A 85 12.00 6.27 -1.40
CA LEU A 85 13.14 6.86 -2.10
C LEU A 85 13.16 8.39 -1.99
N THR A 86 11.99 9.04 -2.12
CA THR A 86 11.86 10.49 -1.95
C THR A 86 12.18 10.91 -0.51
N GLY A 87 11.74 10.12 0.47
CA GLY A 87 12.06 10.29 1.88
C GLY A 87 13.57 10.21 2.14
N LEU A 88 14.26 9.24 1.53
CA LEU A 88 15.71 9.09 1.64
C LEU A 88 16.46 10.29 1.05
N ILE A 89 16.05 10.74 -0.15
CA ILE A 89 16.62 11.93 -0.80
C ILE A 89 16.42 13.16 0.09
N ARG A 90 15.24 13.33 0.68
CA ARG A 90 14.92 14.42 1.61
C ARG A 90 15.81 14.38 2.86
N ALA A 91 16.00 13.21 3.44
CA ALA A 91 16.86 13.02 4.60
C ALA A 91 18.33 13.34 4.30
N ALA A 92 18.84 12.85 3.16
CA ALA A 92 20.20 13.15 2.69
C ALA A 92 20.40 14.65 2.46
N TRP A 93 19.45 15.35 1.83
CA TRP A 93 19.54 16.79 1.63
C TRP A 93 19.60 17.55 2.96
N LYS A 94 18.74 17.20 3.92
CA LYS A 94 18.77 17.80 5.27
C LYS A 94 20.12 17.56 5.96
N PHE A 95 20.69 16.36 5.81
CA PHE A 95 22.00 16.05 6.35
C PHE A 95 23.11 16.95 5.78
N PHE A 96 23.18 17.12 4.46
CA PHE A 96 24.16 18.00 3.82
C PHE A 96 23.95 19.49 4.14
N PHE A 97 22.70 19.92 4.32
CA PHE A 97 22.38 21.27 4.78
C PHE A 97 22.90 21.51 6.21
N LEU A 98 22.66 20.58 7.15
CA LEU A 98 23.15 20.67 8.53
C LEU A 98 24.69 20.68 8.61
N GLN A 99 25.38 20.05 7.66
CA GLN A 99 26.85 20.09 7.54
C GLN A 99 27.39 21.35 6.83
N ASN A 100 26.55 22.34 6.52
CA ASN A 100 26.90 23.56 5.78
C ASN A 100 27.47 23.34 4.37
N ILE A 101 27.27 22.16 3.78
CA ILE A 101 27.70 21.85 2.41
C ILE A 101 26.72 22.47 1.40
N VAL A 102 25.43 22.46 1.74
CA VAL A 102 24.35 23.05 0.93
C VAL A 102 23.82 24.29 1.65
N LYS A 103 23.83 25.45 0.98
CA LYS A 103 23.42 26.74 1.58
C LYS A 103 21.91 26.95 1.64
N LYS A 104 21.13 26.17 0.88
CA LYS A 104 19.68 26.34 0.76
C LYS A 104 18.96 25.10 1.27
N ASP A 105 18.05 25.32 2.21
CA ASP A 105 17.18 24.27 2.72
C ASP A 105 16.18 23.82 1.64
N ILE A 106 15.53 22.68 1.87
CA ILE A 106 14.54 22.09 0.99
C ILE A 106 13.40 23.11 0.76
N PRO A 107 13.06 23.43 -0.51
CA PRO A 107 12.03 24.41 -0.80
C PRO A 107 10.67 23.93 -0.30
N ILE A 108 9.97 24.80 0.44
CA ILE A 108 8.62 24.55 0.93
C ILE A 108 7.64 25.02 -0.14
N ILE A 109 6.99 24.08 -0.83
CA ILE A 109 6.04 24.37 -1.91
C ILE A 109 4.68 24.81 -1.34
N PHE A 110 4.25 24.21 -0.22
CA PHE A 110 2.98 24.52 0.45
C PHE A 110 3.23 24.89 1.90
N SER A 111 3.13 26.18 2.23
CA SER A 111 3.28 26.66 3.61
C SER A 111 2.09 26.27 4.50
N ASN A 112 0.89 26.15 3.91
CA ASN A 112 -0.32 25.69 4.58
C ASN A 112 -1.02 24.64 3.70
N PRO A 113 -0.68 23.34 3.83
CA PRO A 113 -1.32 22.30 3.04
C PRO A 113 -2.81 22.21 3.39
N SER A 114 -3.69 22.26 2.38
CA SER A 114 -5.13 22.14 2.59
C SER A 114 -5.54 20.68 2.75
N TYR A 115 -6.39 20.40 3.74
CA TYR A 115 -6.95 19.06 3.95
C TYR A 115 -7.71 18.57 2.71
N LEU A 116 -8.49 19.47 2.09
CA LEU A 116 -9.22 19.18 0.84
C LEU A 116 -8.27 18.81 -0.30
N GLY A 117 -7.12 19.47 -0.41
CA GLY A 117 -6.11 19.14 -1.42
C GLY A 117 -5.57 17.71 -1.24
N GLY A 118 -5.26 17.32 0.00
CA GLY A 118 -4.86 15.95 0.31
C GLY A 118 -5.92 14.91 -0.06
N LEU A 119 -7.20 15.23 0.22
CA LEU A 119 -8.32 14.35 -0.11
C LEU A 119 -8.50 14.20 -1.63
N VAL A 120 -8.35 15.28 -2.40
CA VAL A 120 -8.34 15.23 -3.87
C VAL A 120 -7.21 14.36 -4.39
N VAL A 121 -5.98 14.51 -3.87
CA VAL A 121 -4.84 13.68 -4.27
C VAL A 121 -5.10 12.21 -3.96
N LEU A 122 -5.68 11.90 -2.80
CA LEU A 122 -6.02 10.53 -2.42
C LEU A 122 -7.05 9.91 -3.37
N VAL A 123 -8.09 10.67 -3.76
CA VAL A 123 -9.07 10.22 -4.75
C VAL A 123 -8.42 10.00 -6.11
N LEU A 124 -7.51 10.88 -6.53
CA LEU A 124 -6.77 10.72 -7.78
C LEU A 124 -5.89 9.47 -7.78
N ILE A 125 -5.18 9.19 -6.68
CA ILE A 125 -4.37 7.97 -6.53
C ILE A 125 -5.27 6.73 -6.54
N GLY A 126 -6.38 6.76 -5.81
CA GLY A 126 -7.36 5.66 -5.81
C GLY A 126 -7.93 5.40 -7.21
N PHE A 127 -8.29 6.45 -7.94
CA PHE A 127 -8.74 6.35 -9.32
C PHE A 127 -7.64 5.80 -10.24
N TYR A 128 -6.40 6.27 -10.08
CA TYR A 128 -5.24 5.79 -10.84
C TYR A 128 -5.00 4.29 -10.62
N LEU A 129 -5.04 3.82 -9.36
CA LEU A 129 -4.90 2.42 -8.98
C LEU A 129 -6.03 1.51 -9.47
N ILE A 130 -7.16 2.07 -9.93
CA ILE A 130 -8.25 1.30 -10.55
C ILE A 130 -8.16 1.40 -12.07
N ALA A 131 -8.01 2.61 -12.60
CA ALA A 131 -8.08 2.90 -14.03
C ALA A 131 -6.90 2.29 -14.81
N VAL A 132 -5.68 2.39 -14.28
CA VAL A 132 -4.49 1.89 -14.99
C VAL A 132 -4.48 0.36 -15.07
N PRO A 133 -4.70 -0.40 -13.99
CA PRO A 133 -4.80 -1.85 -14.09
C PRO A 133 -5.87 -2.31 -15.07
N LEU A 134 -7.08 -1.72 -15.01
CA LEU A 134 -8.19 -2.07 -15.91
C LEU A 134 -7.92 -1.75 -17.39
N LYS A 135 -7.12 -0.72 -17.68
CA LYS A 135 -6.70 -0.40 -19.06
C LYS A 135 -5.64 -1.36 -19.58
N ASN A 136 -4.83 -1.94 -18.68
CA ASN A 136 -3.76 -2.89 -19.01
C ASN A 136 -4.19 -4.36 -18.86
N ALA A 137 -5.50 -4.65 -18.96
CA ALA A 137 -6.02 -6.01 -18.92
C ALA A 137 -5.55 -6.87 -20.12
N GLY A 138 -5.16 -6.26 -21.23
CA GLY A 138 -4.67 -6.94 -22.44
C GLY A 138 -5.77 -7.63 -23.26
N ALA A 139 -5.38 -8.24 -24.38
CA ALA A 139 -6.30 -8.94 -25.27
C ALA A 139 -6.78 -10.28 -24.65
N PRO A 140 -8.01 -10.73 -24.97
CA PRO A 140 -8.55 -12.00 -24.46
C PRO A 140 -7.74 -13.23 -24.87
N ASP A 141 -7.08 -13.17 -26.03
CA ASP A 141 -6.42 -14.33 -26.67
C ASP A 141 -4.96 -14.53 -26.23
N GLU A 142 -4.41 -13.61 -25.45
CA GLU A 142 -3.03 -13.70 -24.96
C GLU A 142 -2.92 -14.69 -23.79
N PRO A 143 -1.85 -15.50 -23.71
CA PRO A 143 -1.68 -16.49 -22.65
C PRO A 143 -1.61 -15.83 -21.26
N PRO A 144 -2.11 -16.53 -20.21
CA PRO A 144 -2.10 -15.98 -18.86
C PRO A 144 -0.67 -15.68 -18.41
N PRO A 145 -0.39 -14.48 -17.87
CA PRO A 145 0.90 -14.20 -17.27
C PRO A 145 1.10 -15.11 -16.03
N PRO A 146 2.35 -15.33 -15.58
CA PRO A 146 2.58 -15.92 -14.27
C PRO A 146 1.82 -15.09 -13.22
N SER A 147 0.97 -15.76 -12.43
CA SER A 147 0.22 -15.10 -11.36
C SER A 147 1.22 -14.64 -10.29
N ALA A 148 1.22 -13.35 -9.94
CA ALA A 148 1.98 -12.86 -8.80
C ALA A 148 1.30 -13.21 -7.46
N VAL A 149 0.06 -13.69 -7.51
CA VAL A 149 -0.71 -14.15 -6.36
C VAL A 149 -0.53 -15.68 -6.28
N ILE A 150 0.21 -16.14 -5.28
CA ILE A 150 0.40 -17.55 -4.92
C ILE A 150 -0.67 -17.94 -3.89
#